data_AF-A0A402D5N2-F1
#
_entry.id   AF-A0A402D5N2-F1
#
_cell.length_a   1.000
_cell.length_b   1.000
_cell.length_c   1.000
_cell.angle_alpha   90.00
_cell.angle_beta   90.00
_cell.angle_gamma   90.00
#
_symmetry.space_group_name_H-M   'P 1'
#
loop_
_entity.id
_entity.type
_entity.pdbx_description
1 polymer ?
#
loop_
_entity_poly.entity_id
_entity_poly.type
_entity_poly.pdbx_seq_one_letter_code
_entity_poly.pdbx_strand_id
1 'polypeptide(L)'
;MTLKKSSGGDAKFSCGCLLLVIALGVAGGLVRNAHRETITAKVVDKAIKRSDRDHDKYLIYTDHETLEDEDSLLNGKFNSSDVYGQITAGHTYRFEVIGWRNPFFSIYRNIISVQEVAN
;
A
#
# COMPACT_ATOMS: atom_id res chain seq x y z
N MET A 1 44.27 35.13 20.28
CA MET A 1 43.32 34.17 20.87
C MET A 1 42.09 34.15 19.98
N THR A 2 41.81 32.97 19.46
CA THR A 2 40.84 32.60 18.42
C THR A 2 39.41 33.02 18.76
N LEU A 3 38.55 33.23 17.76
CA LEU A 3 37.21 32.60 17.63
C LEU A 3 36.51 33.09 16.35
N LYS A 4 36.65 32.33 15.27
CA LYS A 4 35.82 32.43 14.05
C LYS A 4 34.56 31.59 14.29
N LYS A 5 33.42 32.24 14.55
CA LYS A 5 32.14 31.54 14.73
C LYS A 5 31.50 31.30 13.36
N SER A 6 31.71 30.09 12.85
CA SER A 6 30.93 29.50 11.75
C SER A 6 29.50 29.26 12.24
N SER A 7 28.49 29.85 11.61
CA SER A 7 27.09 29.52 11.87
C SER A 7 26.19 30.18 10.83
N GLY A 8 25.82 29.46 9.78
CA GLY A 8 24.79 29.92 8.84
C GLY A 8 24.53 29.03 7.63
N GLY A 9 25.52 28.24 7.21
CA GLY A 9 25.40 27.34 6.04
C GLY A 9 24.68 26.02 6.34
N ASP A 10 24.89 25.48 7.53
CA ASP A 10 24.56 24.07 7.84
C ASP A 10 23.05 23.86 8.07
N ALA A 11 22.36 24.85 8.63
CA ALA A 11 20.91 24.79 8.90
C ALA A 11 20.06 24.87 7.62
N LYS A 12 20.50 25.65 6.61
CA LYS A 12 19.77 25.76 5.33
C LYS A 12 19.98 24.53 4.44
N PHE A 13 21.17 23.94 4.47
CA PHE A 13 21.45 22.68 3.79
C PHE A 13 20.71 21.50 4.45
N SER A 14 20.68 21.45 5.79
CA SER A 14 19.93 20.44 6.53
C SER A 14 18.41 20.51 6.31
N CYS A 15 17.81 21.72 6.34
CA CYS A 15 16.39 21.89 6.04
C CYS A 15 16.07 21.63 4.56
N GLY A 16 16.96 21.99 3.63
CA GLY A 16 16.80 21.71 2.21
C GLY A 16 16.79 20.21 1.90
N CYS A 17 17.71 19.44 2.50
CA CYS A 17 17.71 17.98 2.38
C CYS A 17 16.47 17.34 3.02
N LEU A 18 16.02 17.84 4.17
CA LEU A 18 14.81 17.33 4.83
C LEU A 18 13.56 17.57 3.97
N LEU A 19 13.41 18.76 3.39
CA LEU A 19 12.30 19.06 2.47
C LEU A 19 12.36 18.21 1.20
N LEU A 20 13.55 17.93 0.67
CA LEU A 20 13.72 17.05 -0.49
C LEU A 20 13.31 15.61 -0.16
N VAL A 21 13.71 15.08 1.00
CA VAL A 21 13.33 13.74 1.46
C VAL A 21 11.81 13.64 1.67
N ILE A 22 11.20 14.67 2.26
CA ILE A 22 9.73 14.75 2.41
C ILE A 22 9.07 14.79 1.03
N ALA A 23 9.55 15.63 0.11
CA ALA A 23 8.99 15.74 -1.24
C ALA A 23 9.11 14.42 -2.03
N LEU A 24 10.25 13.72 -1.92
CA LEU A 24 10.45 12.41 -2.52
C LEU A 24 9.56 11.33 -1.88
N GLY A 25 9.36 11.38 -0.56
CA GLY A 25 8.44 10.49 0.15
C GLY A 25 6.98 10.70 -0.28
N VAL A 26 6.56 11.96 -0.38
CA VAL A 26 5.21 12.34 -0.86
C VAL A 26 5.03 11.92 -2.32
N ALA A 27 5.99 12.24 -3.19
CA ALA A 27 5.96 11.84 -4.59
C ALA A 27 5.92 10.31 -4.74
N GLY A 28 6.74 9.57 -3.99
CA GLY A 28 6.72 8.11 -3.97
C GLY A 28 5.38 7.53 -3.52
N GLY A 29 4.76 8.13 -2.49
CA GLY A 29 3.41 7.76 -2.06
C GLY A 29 2.34 8.02 -3.12
N LEU A 30 2.42 9.13 -3.85
CA LEU A 30 1.52 9.44 -4.96
C LEU A 30 1.72 8.50 -6.15
N VAL A 31 2.97 8.20 -6.52
CA VAL A 31 3.28 7.25 -7.59
C VAL A 31 2.78 5.85 -7.23
N ARG A 32 2.94 5.42 -5.97
CA ARG A 32 2.39 4.14 -5.49
C ARG A 32 0.87 4.06 -5.64
N ASN A 33 0.15 5.15 -5.36
CA ASN A 33 -1.30 5.22 -5.54
C ASN A 33 -1.73 5.34 -7.01
N ALA A 34 -0.92 6.00 -7.85
CA ALA A 34 -1.20 6.14 -9.27
C ALA A 34 -0.94 4.85 -10.07
N HIS A 35 -0.05 3.99 -9.57
CA HIS A 35 0.23 2.69 -10.18
C HIS A 35 -0.92 1.73 -9.92
N ARG A 36 -1.92 1.76 -10.82
CA ARG A 36 -3.05 0.84 -10.88
C ARG A 36 -2.76 -0.26 -11.86
N GLU A 37 -3.01 -1.48 -11.44
CA GLU A 37 -2.97 -2.65 -12.30
C GLU A 37 -4.24 -3.46 -12.10
N THR A 38 -4.71 -4.10 -13.15
CA THR A 38 -5.84 -5.03 -13.05
C THR A 38 -5.36 -6.43 -13.29
N ILE A 39 -5.60 -7.31 -12.31
CA ILE A 39 -5.25 -8.72 -12.39
C ILE A 39 -6.52 -9.57 -12.33
N THR A 40 -6.56 -10.64 -13.09
CA THR A 40 -7.62 -11.66 -12.98
C THR A 40 -6.99 -12.87 -12.33
N ALA A 41 -7.47 -13.24 -11.15
CA ALA A 41 -6.85 -14.29 -10.35
C ALA A 41 -7.92 -15.09 -9.60
N LYS A 42 -7.64 -16.38 -9.39
CA LYS A 42 -8.50 -17.25 -8.61
C LYS A 42 -8.16 -17.10 -7.14
N VAL A 43 -9.17 -16.86 -6.30
CA VAL A 43 -8.97 -16.80 -4.85
C VAL A 43 -8.82 -18.22 -4.33
N VAL A 44 -7.67 -18.51 -3.73
CA VAL A 44 -7.37 -19.79 -3.13
C VAL A 44 -7.88 -19.81 -1.69
N ASP A 45 -7.58 -18.76 -0.94
CA ASP A 45 -7.93 -18.64 0.47
C ASP A 45 -7.92 -17.17 0.92
N LYS A 46 -8.43 -16.89 2.12
CA LYS A 46 -8.40 -15.56 2.75
C LYS A 46 -8.11 -15.65 4.24
N ALA A 47 -7.32 -14.72 4.76
CA ALA A 47 -6.98 -14.67 6.18
C ALA A 47 -6.99 -13.25 6.73
N ILE A 48 -7.30 -13.13 8.02
CA ILE A 48 -7.17 -11.90 8.77
C ILE A 48 -5.90 -12.01 9.60
N LYS A 49 -4.88 -11.22 9.27
CA LYS A 49 -3.67 -11.10 10.05
C LYS A 49 -3.90 -10.08 11.16
N ARG A 50 -4.20 -10.59 12.35
CA ARG A 50 -4.32 -9.78 13.56
C ARG A 50 -2.94 -9.42 14.09
N SER A 51 -2.74 -8.16 14.43
CA SER A 51 -1.55 -7.72 15.16
C SER A 51 -1.96 -7.24 16.56
N ASP A 52 -1.19 -7.57 17.59
CA ASP A 52 -1.46 -7.21 18.98
C ASP A 52 -1.51 -5.68 19.25
N ARG A 53 -1.28 -4.84 18.23
CA ARG A 53 -1.22 -3.38 18.31
C ARG A 53 -2.11 -2.67 17.27
N ASP A 54 -3.36 -3.10 17.15
CA ASP A 54 -4.47 -2.34 16.53
C ASP A 54 -4.58 -2.29 15.00
N HIS A 55 -3.84 -3.12 14.26
CA HIS A 55 -4.06 -3.21 12.81
C HIS A 55 -4.32 -4.65 12.37
N ASP A 56 -5.59 -4.96 12.19
CA ASP A 56 -6.05 -6.16 11.49
C ASP A 56 -5.87 -5.93 9.99
N LYS A 57 -5.13 -6.83 9.34
CA LYS A 57 -4.90 -6.80 7.90
C LYS A 57 -5.70 -7.91 7.23
N TYR A 58 -6.50 -7.54 6.24
CA TYR A 58 -7.19 -8.49 5.39
C TYR A 58 -6.26 -8.94 4.28
N LEU A 59 -5.95 -10.24 4.22
CA LEU A 59 -5.10 -10.84 3.21
C LEU A 59 -5.92 -11.78 2.34
N ILE A 60 -5.84 -11.59 1.03
CA ILE A 60 -6.46 -12.44 0.02
C ILE A 60 -5.35 -13.21 -0.70
N TYR A 61 -5.37 -14.54 -0.58
CA TYR A 61 -4.44 -15.42 -1.27
C TYR A 61 -5.02 -15.81 -2.61
N THR A 62 -4.36 -15.40 -3.68
CA THR A 62 -4.71 -15.81 -5.04
C THR A 62 -3.68 -16.80 -5.59
N ASP A 63 -4.00 -17.42 -6.71
CA ASP A 63 -3.09 -18.30 -7.46
C ASP A 63 -1.87 -17.56 -8.05
N HIS A 64 -1.98 -16.24 -8.24
CA HIS A 64 -0.88 -15.39 -8.72
C HIS A 64 -0.05 -14.78 -7.59
N GLU A 65 -0.70 -14.11 -6.63
CA GLU A 65 -0.02 -13.43 -5.53
C GLU A 65 -0.91 -13.25 -4.28
N THR A 66 -0.31 -12.73 -3.20
CA THR A 66 -1.05 -12.30 -2.02
C THR A 66 -1.38 -10.81 -2.12
N LEU A 67 -2.65 -10.49 -1.97
CA LEU A 67 -3.19 -9.14 -1.96
C LEU A 67 -3.59 -8.74 -0.55
N GLU A 68 -3.53 -7.44 -0.27
CA GLU A 68 -4.01 -6.83 0.96
C GLU A 68 -5.25 -6.00 0.65
N ASP A 69 -6.25 -6.05 1.54
CA ASP A 69 -7.49 -5.28 1.43
C ASP A 69 -7.56 -4.27 2.57
N GLU A 70 -7.01 -3.09 2.33
CA GLU A 70 -6.96 -1.97 3.27
C GLU A 70 -7.79 -0.79 2.73
N ASP A 71 -8.32 0.01 3.65
CA ASP A 71 -8.95 1.28 3.32
C ASP A 71 -7.93 2.23 2.70
N SER A 72 -8.38 2.97 1.70
CA SER A 72 -7.53 3.87 0.96
C SER A 72 -8.21 5.22 0.81
N LEU A 73 -7.89 6.12 1.73
CA LEU A 73 -8.36 7.51 1.76
C LEU A 73 -8.15 8.22 0.41
N LEU A 74 -6.97 8.04 -0.18
CA LEU A 74 -6.60 8.68 -1.45
C LEU A 74 -7.39 8.15 -2.65
N ASN A 75 -7.94 6.93 -2.54
CA ASN A 75 -8.71 6.30 -3.60
C ASN A 75 -10.21 6.24 -3.28
N GLY A 76 -10.64 6.89 -2.19
CA GLY A 76 -12.04 6.91 -1.76
C GLY A 76 -12.59 5.54 -1.36
N LYS A 77 -11.72 4.57 -1.03
CA LYS A 77 -12.10 3.22 -0.63
C LYS A 77 -12.19 3.13 0.89
N PHE A 78 -13.39 2.84 1.40
CA PHE A 78 -13.69 2.72 2.85
C PHE A 78 -14.51 1.47 3.19
N ASN A 79 -14.54 0.52 2.27
CA ASN A 79 -15.38 -0.68 2.33
C ASN A 79 -14.55 -1.97 2.32
N SER A 80 -13.33 -1.95 2.89
CA SER A 80 -12.46 -3.14 2.99
C SER A 80 -13.17 -4.33 3.63
N SER A 81 -13.84 -4.14 4.77
CA SER A 81 -14.59 -5.21 5.44
C SER A 81 -15.69 -5.82 4.57
N ASP A 82 -16.41 -5.00 3.80
CA ASP A 82 -17.48 -5.47 2.91
C ASP A 82 -16.91 -6.23 1.71
N VAL A 83 -15.83 -5.72 1.11
CA VAL A 83 -15.11 -6.37 0.01
C VAL A 83 -14.57 -7.72 0.45
N TYR A 84 -13.90 -7.79 1.60
CA TYR A 84 -13.43 -9.04 2.19
C TYR A 84 -14.56 -10.04 2.45
N GLY A 85 -15.74 -9.55 2.85
CA GLY A 85 -16.95 -10.36 3.05
C GLY A 85 -17.50 -10.96 1.76
N GLN A 86 -17.46 -10.21 0.65
CA GLN A 86 -17.98 -10.62 -0.65
C GLN A 86 -17.08 -11.64 -1.38
N ILE A 87 -15.77 -11.60 -1.12
CA ILE A 87 -14.82 -12.51 -1.77
C ILE A 87 -14.98 -13.94 -1.24
N THR A 88 -15.22 -14.89 -2.15
CA THR A 88 -15.36 -16.32 -1.83
C THR A 88 -14.18 -17.12 -2.38
N ALA A 89 -13.59 -17.97 -1.54
CA ALA A 89 -12.51 -18.87 -1.95
C ALA A 89 -13.03 -19.87 -3.00
N GLY A 90 -12.23 -20.12 -4.04
CA GLY A 90 -12.57 -20.99 -5.16
C GLY A 90 -13.13 -20.26 -6.40
N HIS A 91 -13.52 -18.99 -6.27
CA HIS A 91 -14.03 -18.16 -7.38
C HIS A 91 -12.90 -17.32 -8.03
N THR A 92 -13.14 -16.91 -9.27
CA THR A 92 -12.23 -16.06 -10.04
C THR A 92 -12.72 -14.62 -10.01
N TYR A 93 -11.84 -13.70 -9.64
CA TYR A 93 -12.16 -12.28 -9.59
C TYR A 93 -11.15 -11.48 -10.38
N ARG A 94 -11.62 -10.34 -10.87
CA ARG A 94 -10.82 -9.29 -11.45
C ARG A 94 -10.58 -8.24 -10.36
N PHE A 95 -9.34 -8.14 -9.90
CA PHE A 95 -8.89 -7.22 -8.88
C PHE A 95 -8.23 -6.00 -9.53
N GLU A 96 -8.69 -4.81 -9.18
CA GLU A 96 -7.92 -3.60 -9.39
C GLU A 96 -7.06 -3.37 -8.16
N VAL A 97 -5.74 -3.35 -8.35
CA VAL A 97 -4.76 -3.27 -7.27
C VAL A 97 -3.85 -2.07 -7.47
N ILE A 98 -3.33 -1.53 -6.36
CA ILE A 98 -2.35 -0.45 -6.38
C ILE A 98 -1.07 -0.79 -5.62
N GLY A 99 -0.01 -0.10 -6.04
CA GLY A 99 1.32 -0.23 -5.45
C GLY A 99 2.06 -1.49 -5.90
N TRP A 100 3.11 -1.83 -5.16
CA TRP A 100 4.04 -2.89 -5.55
C TRP A 100 4.18 -3.95 -4.47
N ARG A 101 4.39 -5.19 -4.92
CA ARG A 101 4.74 -6.29 -4.05
C ARG A 101 6.22 -6.18 -3.66
N ASN A 102 6.50 -6.07 -2.36
CA ASN A 102 7.86 -6.15 -1.84
C ASN A 102 7.95 -7.24 -0.75
N PRO A 103 8.49 -8.43 -1.07
CA PRO A 103 8.60 -9.53 -0.12
C PRO A 103 9.44 -9.20 1.11
N PHE A 104 10.55 -8.46 0.95
CA PHE A 104 11.49 -8.18 2.05
C PHE A 104 10.86 -7.35 3.16
N PHE A 105 10.01 -6.39 2.79
CA PHE A 105 9.32 -5.53 3.74
C PHE A 105 7.90 -6.01 4.06
N SER A 106 7.50 -7.20 3.58
CA SER A 106 6.12 -7.71 3.70
C SER A 106 5.08 -6.70 3.22
N ILE A 107 5.39 -5.95 2.16
CA ILE A 107 4.45 -5.01 1.53
C ILE A 107 3.71 -5.76 0.43
N TYR A 108 2.39 -5.71 0.51
CA TYR A 108 1.48 -6.31 -0.46
C TYR A 108 0.83 -5.21 -1.30
N ARG A 109 0.27 -5.61 -2.44
CA ARG A 109 -0.54 -4.70 -3.27
C ARG A 109 -1.91 -4.54 -2.64
N ASN A 110 -2.42 -3.31 -2.62
CA ASN A 110 -3.71 -3.02 -2.01
C ASN A 110 -4.84 -3.14 -3.03
N ILE A 111 -5.93 -3.81 -2.68
CA ILE A 111 -7.12 -3.93 -3.52
C ILE A 111 -7.92 -2.61 -3.47
N ILE A 112 -8.26 -2.08 -4.64
CA ILE A 112 -9.14 -0.91 -4.80
C ILE A 112 -10.55 -1.32 -5.21
N SER A 113 -10.66 -2.31 -6.09
CA SER A 113 -11.95 -2.81 -6.56
C SER A 113 -11.86 -4.30 -6.84
N VAL A 114 -12.96 -5.00 -6.62
CA VAL A 114 -13.11 -6.41 -6.97
C VAL A 114 -14.36 -6.58 -7.82
N GLN A 115 -14.24 -7.37 -8.87
CA GLN A 115 -15.35 -7.74 -9.74
C GLN A 115 -15.31 -9.24 -9.95
N GLU A 116 -16.39 -9.95 -9.61
CA GLU A 116 -16.48 -11.38 -9.90
C GLU A 116 -16.56 -11.59 -11.40
N VAL A 117 -15.70 -12.47 -11.92
CA VAL A 117 -15.79 -12.91 -13.31
C VAL A 117 -16.62 -14.19 -13.28
N ALA A 118 -17.89 -14.08 -13.66
CA ALA A 118 -18.77 -15.24 -13.75
C ALA A 118 -18.11 -16.32 -14.63
N ASN A 119 -17.97 -17.52 -14.08
CA ASN A 119 -17.56 -18.70 -14.82
C ASN A 119 -18.69 -19.20 -15.72
#